data_AF-A0A8U0PNZ1-F1
#
_entry.id   AF-A0A8U0PNZ1-F1
#
_cell.length_a   1.000
_cell.length_b   1.000
_cell.length_c   1.000
_cell.angle_alpha   90.00
_cell.angle_beta   90.00
_cell.angle_gamma   90.00
#
_symmetry.space_group_name_H-M   'P 1'
#
loop_
_entity.id
_entity.type
_entity.pdbx_description
1 polymer ?
#
loop_
_entity_poly.entity_id
_entity_poly.type
_entity_poly.pdbx_seq_one_letter_code
_entity_poly.pdbx_strand_id
1 'polypeptide(L)'
;MPALSTGSGNDSGLYELLCALPSQLQPHVHSQDDSTFLHNMFGERSLHSLVKIHERLQHYEERSPSPILDSAGFLAADLSEELQGKSASEEISELLNLLAKPHVKSLLSVHDTVAQKSYDPELPPLPDDIDDDEVSVKIIRLVKNKEPLGATIKRDEHTGAILIARIMRGGAADRSGGPMRSQAHP
;
A
#
# COMPACT_ATOMS: atom_id res chain seq x y z
N MET A 1 -33.00 2.97 0.94
CA MET A 1 -31.63 2.47 0.79
C MET A 1 -31.65 1.40 -0.29
N PRO A 2 -31.38 1.73 -1.58
CA PRO A 2 -31.31 0.71 -2.61
C PRO A 2 -30.13 -0.21 -2.30
N ALA A 3 -30.41 -1.51 -2.25
CA ALA A 3 -29.45 -2.53 -1.90
C ALA A 3 -28.30 -2.51 -2.91
N LEU A 4 -27.07 -2.43 -2.41
CA LEU A 4 -25.86 -2.52 -3.22
C LEU A 4 -25.81 -3.80 -4.07
N SER A 5 -26.65 -4.82 -3.80
CA SER A 5 -26.53 -6.20 -4.28
C SER A 5 -26.74 -6.48 -5.78
N THR A 6 -27.22 -5.55 -6.61
CA THR A 6 -27.65 -5.92 -7.98
C THR A 6 -27.03 -5.03 -9.05
N GLY A 7 -25.90 -5.46 -9.61
CA GLY A 7 -25.30 -4.86 -10.79
C GLY A 7 -24.40 -5.90 -11.47
N SER A 8 -24.79 -6.31 -12.68
CA SER A 8 -24.08 -7.22 -13.56
C SER A 8 -22.89 -6.48 -14.20
N GLY A 9 -21.71 -6.57 -13.59
CA GLY A 9 -20.43 -6.20 -14.18
C GLY A 9 -19.63 -7.47 -14.46
N ASN A 10 -19.01 -7.55 -15.65
CA ASN A 10 -18.06 -8.59 -16.02
C ASN A 10 -16.82 -8.47 -15.10
N ASP A 11 -16.83 -9.13 -13.95
CA ASP A 11 -15.77 -8.99 -12.94
C ASP A 11 -14.86 -10.22 -12.98
N SER A 12 -13.63 -10.06 -13.48
CA SER A 12 -12.50 -10.80 -12.88
C SER A 12 -12.13 -10.04 -11.62
N GLY A 13 -13.02 -10.10 -10.63
CA GLY A 13 -13.05 -9.18 -9.49
C GLY A 13 -11.94 -9.46 -8.47
N LEU A 14 -11.49 -8.42 -7.77
CA LEU A 14 -10.70 -8.53 -6.54
C LEU A 14 -11.29 -9.57 -5.59
N TYR A 15 -12.61 -9.73 -5.55
CA TYR A 15 -13.27 -10.80 -4.81
C TYR A 15 -12.89 -12.21 -5.31
N GLU A 16 -12.89 -12.47 -6.62
CA GLU A 16 -12.50 -13.77 -7.18
C GLU A 16 -11.03 -14.08 -6.88
N LEU A 17 -10.17 -13.06 -7.00
CA LEU A 17 -8.76 -13.16 -6.64
C LEU A 17 -8.63 -13.52 -5.16
N LEU A 18 -9.31 -12.79 -4.26
CA LEU A 18 -9.30 -13.04 -2.82
C LEU A 18 -9.71 -14.47 -2.48
N CYS A 19 -10.74 -15.01 -3.13
CA CYS A 19 -11.18 -16.39 -2.94
C CYS A 19 -10.19 -17.43 -3.49
N ALA A 20 -9.43 -17.11 -4.54
CA ALA A 20 -8.48 -18.02 -5.16
C ALA A 20 -7.11 -18.04 -4.46
N LEU A 21 -6.73 -16.95 -3.77
CA LEU A 21 -5.41 -16.77 -3.15
C LEU A 21 -5.01 -17.89 -2.17
N PRO A 22 -5.86 -18.40 -1.27
CA PRO A 22 -5.48 -19.48 -0.34
C PRO A 22 -4.95 -20.73 -1.06
N SER A 23 -5.65 -21.16 -2.11
CA SER A 23 -5.29 -22.34 -2.89
C SER A 23 -4.01 -22.12 -3.70
N GLN A 24 -3.79 -20.90 -4.21
CA GLN A 24 -2.60 -20.57 -5.00
C GLN A 24 -1.34 -20.39 -4.14
N LEU A 25 -1.49 -19.90 -2.91
CA LEU A 25 -0.38 -19.72 -1.98
C LEU A 25 0.03 -21.02 -1.29
N GLN A 26 -0.88 -22.01 -1.20
CA GLN A 26 -0.66 -23.27 -0.49
C GLN A 26 0.65 -24.03 -0.85
N PRO A 27 1.09 -24.11 -2.12
CA PRO A 27 2.37 -24.76 -2.47
C PRO A 27 3.63 -24.03 -1.97
N HIS A 28 3.50 -22.74 -1.66
CA HIS A 28 4.61 -21.83 -1.34
C HIS A 28 4.71 -21.54 0.16
N VAL A 29 3.68 -21.88 0.94
CA VAL A 29 3.64 -21.64 2.39
C VAL A 29 4.20 -22.86 3.11
N HIS A 30 5.39 -22.71 3.71
CA HIS A 30 6.08 -23.79 4.41
C HIS A 30 5.73 -23.86 5.91
N SER A 31 5.12 -22.82 6.46
CA SER A 31 4.68 -22.74 7.86
C SER A 31 3.20 -23.14 7.98
N GLN A 32 2.90 -24.09 8.87
CA GLN A 32 1.52 -24.50 9.15
C GLN A 32 0.71 -23.35 9.77
N ASP A 33 1.36 -22.52 10.58
CA ASP A 33 0.72 -21.37 11.24
C ASP A 33 0.32 -20.32 10.20
N ASP A 34 1.20 -20.01 9.25
CA ASP A 34 0.93 -19.06 8.17
C ASP A 34 -0.17 -19.57 7.23
N SER A 35 -0.16 -20.86 6.92
CA SER A 35 -1.18 -21.50 6.08
C SER A 35 -2.56 -21.40 6.74
N THR A 36 -2.63 -21.71 8.04
CA THR A 36 -3.86 -21.62 8.83
C THR A 36 -4.33 -20.16 8.93
N PHE A 37 -3.42 -19.22 9.17
CA PHE A 37 -3.72 -17.80 9.23
C PHE A 37 -4.31 -17.29 7.90
N LEU A 38 -3.66 -17.54 6.77
CA LEU A 38 -4.13 -17.08 5.46
C LEU A 38 -5.49 -17.70 5.12
N HIS A 39 -5.70 -18.98 5.40
CA HIS A 39 -6.99 -19.63 5.17
C HIS A 39 -8.09 -19.01 6.03
N ASN A 40 -7.79 -18.62 7.28
CA ASN A 40 -8.75 -17.95 8.15
C ASN A 40 -9.05 -16.53 7.67
N MET A 41 -8.02 -15.75 7.34
CA MET A 41 -8.15 -14.37 6.88
C MET A 41 -8.92 -14.29 5.54
N PHE A 42 -8.46 -15.03 4.53
CA PHE A 42 -9.13 -15.06 3.22
C PHE A 42 -10.44 -15.84 3.23
N GLY A 43 -10.74 -16.63 4.26
CA GLY A 43 -12.04 -17.24 4.48
C GLY A 43 -13.03 -16.35 5.22
N GLU A 44 -12.59 -15.18 5.70
CA GLU A 44 -13.41 -14.33 6.56
C GLU A 44 -14.53 -13.62 5.78
N ARG A 45 -15.78 -13.83 6.21
CA ARG A 45 -16.96 -13.24 5.55
C ARG A 45 -16.98 -11.71 5.60
N SER A 46 -16.42 -11.11 6.65
CA SER A 46 -16.31 -9.66 6.80
C SER A 46 -15.39 -9.08 5.71
N LEU A 47 -14.21 -9.69 5.49
CA LEU A 47 -13.25 -9.30 4.46
C LEU A 47 -13.87 -9.42 3.07
N HIS A 48 -14.56 -10.52 2.79
CA HIS A 48 -15.29 -10.71 1.53
C HIS A 48 -16.32 -9.61 1.29
N SER A 49 -17.06 -9.24 2.33
CA SER A 49 -18.08 -8.19 2.25
C SER A 49 -17.44 -6.83 2.03
N LEU A 50 -16.33 -6.55 2.71
CA LEU A 50 -15.56 -5.32 2.57
C LEU A 50 -15.01 -5.15 1.16
N VAL A 51 -14.40 -6.19 0.59
CA VAL A 51 -13.87 -6.16 -0.79
C VAL A 51 -14.99 -5.95 -1.80
N LYS A 52 -16.14 -6.61 -1.65
CA LYS A 52 -17.30 -6.37 -2.53
C LYS A 52 -17.85 -4.95 -2.44
N ILE A 53 -17.85 -4.35 -1.26
CA ILE A 53 -18.27 -2.95 -1.07
C ILE A 53 -17.24 -2.04 -1.74
N HIS A 54 -15.95 -2.30 -1.53
CA HIS A 54 -14.86 -1.53 -2.12
C HIS A 54 -14.92 -1.54 -3.66
N GLU A 55 -15.03 -2.71 -4.29
CA GLU A 55 -15.14 -2.81 -5.76
C GLU A 55 -16.32 -2.00 -6.30
N ARG A 56 -17.47 -2.04 -5.61
CA ARG A 56 -18.64 -1.26 -6.01
C ARG A 56 -18.42 0.24 -5.84
N LEU A 57 -17.79 0.67 -4.76
CA LEU A 57 -17.48 2.09 -4.53
C LEU A 57 -16.45 2.60 -5.54
N GLN A 58 -15.41 1.81 -5.82
CA GLN A 58 -14.40 2.12 -6.83
C GLN A 58 -15.03 2.32 -8.21
N HIS A 59 -16.00 1.48 -8.56
CA HIS A 59 -16.75 1.64 -9.81
C HIS A 59 -17.55 2.96 -9.90
N TYR A 60 -18.02 3.48 -8.76
CA TYR A 60 -18.63 4.81 -8.70
C TYR A 60 -17.58 5.93 -8.74
N GLU A 61 -16.43 5.73 -8.10
CA GLU A 61 -15.32 6.68 -8.13
C GLU A 61 -14.78 6.89 -9.56
N GLU A 62 -14.61 5.82 -10.33
CA GLU A 62 -14.19 5.88 -11.75
C GLU A 62 -15.13 6.70 -12.64
N ARG A 63 -16.39 6.85 -12.23
CA ARG A 63 -17.42 7.63 -12.93
C ARG A 63 -17.74 8.95 -12.24
N SER A 64 -17.01 9.30 -11.18
CA SER A 64 -17.26 10.51 -10.43
C SER A 64 -16.91 11.74 -11.28
N PRO A 65 -17.70 12.83 -11.17
CA PRO A 65 -17.37 14.08 -11.85
C PRO A 65 -16.11 14.70 -11.24
N SER A 66 -15.34 15.41 -12.06
CA SER A 66 -14.22 16.22 -11.56
C SER A 66 -14.76 17.39 -10.72
N PRO A 67 -14.24 17.62 -9.51
CA PRO A 67 -14.64 18.77 -8.71
C PRO A 67 -14.24 20.06 -9.43
N ILE A 68 -15.10 21.09 -9.34
CA ILE A 68 -14.83 22.41 -9.95
C ILE A 68 -13.71 23.13 -9.19
N LEU A 69 -13.68 22.92 -7.88
CA LEU A 69 -12.72 23.44 -6.93
C LEU A 69 -12.59 22.47 -5.77
N ASP A 70 -11.54 22.59 -4.97
CA ASP A 70 -11.22 21.71 -3.85
C ASP A 70 -11.34 22.40 -2.47
N SER A 71 -11.81 23.64 -2.47
CA SER A 71 -11.74 24.59 -1.34
C SER A 71 -13.04 25.40 -1.19
N ALA A 72 -14.19 24.73 -1.30
CA ALA A 72 -15.51 25.34 -1.27
C ALA A 72 -15.86 25.88 0.12
N GLY A 73 -15.36 25.23 1.17
CA GLY A 73 -15.49 25.72 2.54
C GLY A 73 -14.76 27.05 2.74
N PHE A 74 -13.57 27.18 2.16
CA PHE A 74 -12.79 28.42 2.19
C PHE A 74 -13.49 29.54 1.40
N LEU A 75 -13.91 29.25 0.16
CA LEU A 75 -14.66 30.20 -0.67
C LEU A 75 -15.92 30.73 0.03
N ALA A 76 -16.67 29.86 0.71
CA ALA A 76 -17.87 30.25 1.45
C ALA A 76 -17.55 31.15 2.67
N ALA A 77 -16.41 30.92 3.33
CA ALA A 77 -15.94 31.74 4.44
C ALA A 77 -15.51 33.14 3.94
N ASP A 78 -14.70 33.19 2.90
CA ASP A 78 -14.25 34.43 2.25
C ASP A 78 -15.45 35.27 1.77
N LEU A 79 -16.41 34.64 1.10
CA LEU A 79 -17.64 35.29 0.66
C LEU A 79 -18.43 35.84 1.85
N SER A 80 -18.50 35.07 2.95
CA SER A 80 -19.21 35.51 4.15
C SER A 80 -18.56 36.71 4.82
N GLU A 81 -17.23 36.81 4.79
CA GLU A 81 -16.47 37.97 5.29
C GLU A 81 -16.68 39.19 4.39
N GLU A 82 -16.59 39.02 3.08
CA GLU A 82 -16.76 40.10 2.10
C GLU A 82 -18.18 40.72 2.17
N LEU A 83 -19.19 39.88 2.39
CA LEU A 83 -20.59 40.32 2.45
C LEU A 83 -20.95 41.02 3.76
N GLN A 84 -20.28 40.72 4.88
CA GLN A 84 -20.51 41.39 6.17
C GLN A 84 -20.16 42.89 6.13
N GLY A 85 -19.22 43.29 5.26
CA GLY A 85 -18.83 44.69 5.06
C GLY A 85 -19.77 45.51 4.16
N LYS A 86 -20.78 44.88 3.54
CA LYS A 86 -21.68 45.53 2.56
C LYS A 86 -22.99 45.97 3.21
N SER A 87 -23.72 46.86 2.54
CA SER A 87 -25.06 47.28 2.97
C SER A 87 -25.98 46.06 3.06
N ALA A 88 -26.59 45.84 4.23
CA ALA A 88 -27.46 44.69 4.46
C ALA A 88 -28.70 44.74 3.56
N SER A 89 -28.73 43.90 2.53
CA SER A 89 -29.97 43.53 1.83
C SER A 89 -30.55 42.25 2.43
N GLU A 90 -31.84 42.00 2.22
CA GLU A 90 -32.50 40.79 2.72
C GLU A 90 -31.84 39.52 2.15
N GLU A 91 -31.43 39.56 0.89
CA GLU A 91 -30.74 38.47 0.20
C GLU A 91 -29.36 38.17 0.82
N ILE A 92 -28.61 39.21 1.20
CA ILE A 92 -27.30 39.04 1.87
C ILE A 92 -27.49 38.38 3.23
N SER A 93 -28.48 38.82 4.00
CA SER A 93 -28.80 38.25 5.31
C SER A 93 -29.23 36.78 5.20
N GLU A 94 -30.06 36.45 4.22
CA GLU A 94 -30.50 35.08 3.96
C GLU A 94 -29.32 34.17 3.58
N LEU A 95 -28.45 34.62 2.68
CA LEU A 95 -27.28 33.86 2.24
C LEU A 95 -26.31 33.61 3.39
N LEU A 96 -25.98 34.65 4.19
CA LEU A 96 -25.11 34.49 5.36
C LEU A 96 -25.70 33.51 6.38
N ASN A 97 -27.01 33.58 6.62
CA ASN A 97 -27.68 32.64 7.50
C ASN A 97 -27.64 31.20 6.93
N LEU A 98 -27.82 31.02 5.62
CA LEU A 98 -27.71 29.72 4.95
C LEU A 98 -26.30 29.14 5.09
N LEU A 99 -25.26 29.92 4.79
CA LEU A 99 -23.84 29.51 4.91
C LEU A 99 -23.45 29.26 6.38
N ALA A 100 -24.09 29.91 7.34
CA ALA A 100 -23.88 29.66 8.76
C ALA A 100 -24.44 28.32 9.24
N LYS A 101 -25.39 27.70 8.52
CA LYS A 101 -26.03 26.46 8.96
C LYS A 101 -25.03 25.29 9.04
N PRO A 102 -25.10 24.47 10.10
CA PRO A 102 -24.13 23.41 10.33
C PRO A 102 -24.08 22.38 9.19
N HIS A 103 -25.22 22.00 8.63
CA HIS A 103 -25.28 21.04 7.52
C HIS A 103 -24.67 21.59 6.22
N VAL A 104 -24.74 22.90 5.97
CA VAL A 104 -24.10 23.52 4.81
C VAL A 104 -22.58 23.52 5.00
N LYS A 105 -22.10 23.90 6.20
CA LYS A 105 -20.67 23.82 6.54
C LYS A 105 -20.14 22.39 6.44
N SER A 106 -20.89 21.40 6.95
CA SER A 106 -20.52 19.99 6.83
C SER A 106 -20.48 19.52 5.38
N LEU A 107 -21.44 19.94 4.56
CA LEU A 107 -21.46 19.60 3.12
C LEU A 107 -20.22 20.16 2.41
N LEU A 108 -19.87 21.42 2.66
CA LEU A 108 -18.67 22.04 2.07
C LEU A 108 -17.38 21.39 2.56
N SER A 109 -17.31 21.05 3.85
CA SER A 109 -16.16 20.32 4.42
C SER A 109 -16.00 18.92 3.83
N VAL A 110 -17.10 18.17 3.63
CA VAL A 110 -17.08 16.85 3.00
C VAL A 110 -16.72 16.97 1.52
N HIS A 111 -17.25 17.99 0.82
CA HIS A 111 -16.86 18.29 -0.55
C HIS A 111 -15.35 18.46 -0.67
N ASP A 112 -14.74 19.31 0.16
CA ASP A 112 -13.30 19.58 0.11
C ASP A 112 -12.49 18.32 0.44
N THR A 113 -12.90 17.55 1.45
CA THR A 113 -12.24 16.28 1.82
C THR A 113 -12.24 15.27 0.66
N VAL A 114 -13.36 15.13 -0.04
CA VAL A 114 -13.48 14.20 -1.19
C VAL A 114 -12.72 14.74 -2.41
N ALA A 115 -12.83 16.04 -2.68
CA ALA A 115 -12.15 16.68 -3.81
C ALA A 115 -10.62 16.60 -3.69
N GLN A 116 -10.09 16.75 -2.48
CA GLN A 116 -8.66 16.66 -2.17
C GLN A 116 -8.15 15.23 -2.00
N LYS A 117 -9.05 14.23 -2.01
CA LYS A 117 -8.74 12.83 -1.65
C LYS A 117 -8.06 12.67 -0.29
N SER A 118 -8.34 13.58 0.64
CA SER A 118 -7.76 13.60 2.00
C SER A 118 -8.36 12.53 2.93
N TYR A 119 -8.97 11.49 2.36
CA TYR A 119 -9.46 10.30 3.06
C TYR A 119 -8.52 9.10 2.90
N ASP A 120 -7.56 9.18 1.97
CA ASP A 120 -6.56 8.14 1.79
C ASP A 120 -5.60 8.14 2.98
N PRO A 121 -5.16 6.97 3.46
CA PRO A 121 -4.20 6.89 4.55
C PRO A 121 -2.90 7.57 4.11
N GLU A 122 -2.50 8.61 4.82
CA GLU A 122 -1.18 9.20 4.64
C GLU A 122 -0.11 8.15 4.96
N LEU A 123 0.73 7.84 3.99
CA LEU A 123 1.91 7.03 4.25
C LEU A 123 2.82 7.81 5.19
N PRO A 124 3.36 7.17 6.25
CA PRO A 124 4.35 7.83 7.07
C PRO A 124 5.51 8.29 6.17
N PRO A 125 6.05 9.50 6.39
CA PRO A 125 7.19 9.96 5.62
C PRO A 125 8.31 8.93 5.73
N LEU A 126 8.96 8.66 4.60
CA LEU A 126 10.12 7.79 4.58
C LEU A 126 11.16 8.36 5.56
N PRO A 127 11.77 7.52 6.42
CA PRO A 127 12.86 7.97 7.28
C PRO A 127 13.94 8.67 6.47
N ASP A 128 14.48 9.78 6.98
CA ASP A 128 15.54 10.58 6.33
C ASP A 128 16.84 9.79 6.09
N ASP A 129 16.95 8.59 6.65
CA ASP A 129 18.12 7.70 6.57
C ASP A 129 18.02 6.63 5.46
N ILE A 130 17.00 6.67 4.59
CA ILE A 130 16.97 5.81 3.40
C ILE A 130 17.81 6.48 2.33
N ASP A 131 19.10 6.17 2.31
CA ASP A 131 19.95 6.44 1.14
C ASP A 131 19.32 5.73 -0.07
N ASP A 132 18.92 6.48 -1.11
CA ASP A 132 18.52 5.92 -2.42
C ASP A 132 19.64 5.06 -3.06
N ASP A 133 20.86 5.17 -2.51
CA ASP A 133 22.05 4.40 -2.85
C ASP A 133 22.30 3.20 -1.92
N GLU A 134 21.35 2.80 -1.05
CA GLU A 134 21.53 1.64 -0.18
C GLU A 134 21.58 0.36 -1.02
N VAL A 135 22.81 -0.03 -1.37
CA VAL A 135 23.19 -1.29 -2.01
C VAL A 135 22.41 -2.42 -1.34
N SER A 136 21.37 -2.91 -2.01
CA SER A 136 20.49 -3.91 -1.41
C SER A 136 21.30 -5.13 -0.98
N VAL A 137 21.48 -5.29 0.33
CA VAL A 137 22.26 -6.40 0.88
C VAL A 137 21.43 -7.67 0.71
N LYS A 138 21.66 -8.37 -0.40
CA LYS A 138 20.97 -9.63 -0.68
C LYS A 138 21.63 -10.76 0.12
N ILE A 139 21.00 -11.16 1.22
CA ILE A 139 21.42 -12.33 1.99
C ILE A 139 21.02 -13.60 1.21
N ILE A 140 22.00 -14.30 0.67
CA ILE A 140 21.79 -15.56 -0.06
C ILE A 140 22.30 -16.73 0.80
N ARG A 141 21.43 -17.72 1.06
CA ARG A 141 21.82 -18.94 1.77
C ARG A 141 22.38 -19.97 0.80
N LEU A 142 23.70 -20.16 0.82
CA LEU A 142 24.37 -21.23 0.08
C LEU A 142 24.38 -22.51 0.91
N VAL A 143 23.88 -23.61 0.33
CA VAL A 143 23.76 -24.92 0.99
C VAL A 143 24.55 -25.97 0.20
N LYS A 144 25.38 -26.76 0.88
CA LYS A 144 26.09 -27.91 0.32
C LYS A 144 25.67 -29.16 1.09
N ASN A 145 25.23 -30.20 0.39
CA ASN A 145 24.76 -31.45 1.02
C ASN A 145 23.73 -31.25 2.14
N LYS A 146 22.79 -30.31 1.94
CA LYS A 146 21.73 -29.91 2.90
C LYS A 146 22.22 -29.15 4.15
N GLU A 147 23.49 -28.77 4.24
CA GLU A 147 24.04 -27.94 5.32
C GLU A 147 24.46 -26.54 4.80
N PRO A 148 24.26 -25.45 5.57
CA PRO A 148 24.78 -24.14 5.19
C PRO A 148 26.30 -24.16 4.99
N LEU A 149 26.77 -23.43 3.98
CA LEU A 149 28.19 -23.40 3.61
C LEU A 149 29.07 -22.89 4.76
N GLY A 150 28.60 -21.97 5.60
CA GLY A 150 29.36 -21.52 6.77
C GLY A 150 30.57 -20.64 6.40
N ALA A 151 30.38 -19.66 5.52
CA ALA A 151 31.39 -18.67 5.18
C ALA A 151 30.75 -17.29 4.95
N THR A 152 31.51 -16.22 5.18
CA THR A 152 31.16 -14.86 4.77
C THR A 152 31.98 -14.52 3.54
N ILE A 153 31.31 -13.98 2.52
CA ILE A 153 31.92 -13.58 1.26
C ILE A 153 31.62 -12.11 1.00
N LYS A 154 32.59 -11.39 0.42
CA LYS A 154 32.46 -10.02 -0.04
C LYS A 154 32.81 -9.98 -1.53
N ARG A 155 32.10 -9.15 -2.31
CA ARG A 155 32.50 -8.87 -3.69
C ARG A 155 33.54 -7.75 -3.70
N ASP A 156 34.64 -7.97 -4.39
CA ASP A 156 35.63 -6.95 -4.69
C ASP A 156 35.07 -5.99 -5.75
N GLU A 157 35.02 -4.71 -5.43
CA GLU A 157 34.36 -3.70 -6.27
C GLU A 157 35.15 -3.37 -7.54
N HIS A 158 36.48 -3.53 -7.52
CA HIS A 158 37.35 -3.18 -8.65
C HIS A 158 37.48 -4.33 -9.66
N THR A 159 37.53 -5.57 -9.16
CA THR A 159 37.75 -6.76 -9.99
C THR A 159 36.48 -7.56 -10.21
N GLY A 160 35.42 -7.30 -9.44
CA GLY A 160 34.17 -8.05 -9.46
C GLY A 160 34.26 -9.45 -8.85
N ALA A 161 35.43 -9.85 -8.32
CA ALA A 161 35.67 -11.17 -7.77
C ALA A 161 34.94 -11.38 -6.43
N ILE A 162 34.57 -12.62 -6.13
CA ILE A 162 34.00 -12.99 -4.83
C ILE A 162 35.13 -13.46 -3.91
N LEU A 163 35.37 -12.71 -2.85
CA LEU A 163 36.38 -12.97 -1.84
C LEU A 163 35.76 -13.60 -0.61
N ILE A 164 36.43 -14.60 -0.02
CA ILE A 164 36.02 -15.18 1.26
C ILE A 164 36.61 -14.31 2.37
N ALA A 165 35.75 -13.66 3.15
CA ALA A 165 36.16 -12.81 4.28
C ALA A 165 36.45 -13.65 5.53
N ARG A 166 35.63 -14.67 5.81
CA ARG A 166 35.82 -15.59 6.95
C ARG A 166 35.15 -16.93 6.70
N ILE A 167 35.79 -18.00 7.17
CA ILE A 167 35.21 -19.34 7.24
C ILE A 167 34.77 -19.64 8.68
N MET A 168 33.56 -20.16 8.84
CA MET A 168 33.01 -20.55 10.15
C MET A 168 33.52 -21.94 10.52
N ARG A 169 34.24 -22.03 11.64
CA ARG A 169 34.81 -23.27 12.16
C ARG A 169 33.73 -24.34 12.34
N GLY A 170 33.99 -25.54 11.84
CA GLY A 170 33.07 -26.67 11.88
C GLY A 170 31.96 -26.63 10.82
N GLY A 171 31.86 -25.59 9.99
CA GLY A 171 30.88 -25.49 8.90
C GLY A 171 31.28 -26.27 7.64
N ALA A 172 30.36 -26.40 6.68
CA ALA A 172 30.61 -27.18 5.46
C ALA A 172 31.80 -26.67 4.62
N ALA A 173 32.07 -25.36 4.63
CA ALA A 173 33.25 -24.75 4.00
C ALA A 173 34.55 -25.13 4.72
N ASP A 174 34.57 -25.07 6.06
CA ASP A 174 35.72 -25.43 6.89
C ASP A 174 36.15 -26.88 6.67
N ARG A 175 35.17 -27.79 6.59
CA ARG A 175 35.42 -29.23 6.35
C ARG A 175 35.79 -29.54 4.90
N SER A 176 35.63 -28.60 3.98
CA SER A 176 35.88 -28.81 2.55
C SER A 176 37.29 -28.47 2.08
N GLY A 177 38.25 -28.29 3.01
CA GLY A 177 39.61 -27.77 2.85
C GLY A 177 40.55 -28.43 1.82
N GLY A 178 40.13 -28.58 0.58
CA GLY A 178 40.98 -28.85 -0.57
C GLY A 178 41.44 -27.54 -1.23
N PRO A 179 42.63 -27.52 -1.87
CA PRO A 179 43.14 -26.33 -2.54
C PRO A 179 42.18 -25.93 -3.67
N MET A 180 41.65 -24.71 -3.61
CA MET A 180 40.83 -24.15 -4.70
C MET A 180 41.71 -23.94 -5.94
N ARG A 181 41.75 -24.93 -6.84
CA ARG A 181 42.23 -24.72 -8.20
C ARG A 181 41.12 -24.06 -9.00
N SER A 182 41.35 -22.82 -9.41
CA SER A 182 40.57 -22.15 -10.44
C SER A 182 40.70 -22.95 -11.75
N GLN A 183 39.68 -23.69 -12.13
CA GLN A 183 39.49 -24.06 -13.53
C GLN A 183 38.59 -23.00 -14.16
N ALA A 184 39.23 -22.04 -14.83
CA ALA A 184 38.59 -21.32 -15.92
C ALA A 184 38.63 -22.27 -17.13
N HIS A 185 37.46 -22.63 -17.66
CA HIS A 185 37.35 -23.14 -19.02
C HIS A 185 36.91 -21.98 -19.94
N PRO A 186 37.45 -21.93 -21.17
CA PRO A 186 37.30 -20.81 -22.10
C PRO A 186 35.87 -20.64 -22.62
#